data_AF-A0A961S9U7-F1
#
_entry.id   AF-A0A961S9U7-F1
#
_cell.length_a   1.000
_cell.length_b   1.000
_cell.length_c   1.000
_cell.angle_alpha   90.00
_cell.angle_beta   90.00
_cell.angle_gamma   90.00
#
_symmetry.space_group_name_H-M   'P 1'
#
loop_
_entity.id
_entity.type
_entity.pdbx_description
1 polymer ?
#
loop_
_entity_poly.entity_id
_entity_poly.type
_entity_poly.pdbx_seq_one_letter_code
_entity_poly.pdbx_strand_id
1 'polypeptide(L)'
;MTAGGFLLEAAARSGWFGLMTRSVGPQIRGGEAAALLRFSNRRVDVPAESYNILFVVDWLNFDRFSAEIHLTPDTMVIADPDSGEVPEVVVKSGARMFDMPVKQVLGAIEGGRPNMLATGVVGGIIGLPIDTIYELIQDNLGSKGEKAVNSSKATVEAGYRFAETLTDAPALAEPKKSDKRRWIITGNEAAGLGAVRGGVRFAAAYPITPGTEILEWLAPNLRKLGGALVQAEDELASINMVIGGSYGGVPAITATSGPGLALMTESIGLAVAAEVPCVIVDVMRGGPSTGIPTKSEQSDLNIAVYGLHGDAPHIVTAPNSVSDCLFTTQWSVYLAEAMQTPAIVLSDQFIGQAKIVIDPPADIAFVGKRLLAQNIEGEYRRYAVTESGVSPMAVPGVAGGQHTADGLEHNPRGTPSTRAEDHMTQMNKRLRKITGFDYGSHWAEIDGEGELAVLTWGSCTAAALEAVEAAREAGIAVKLISLRLISPCLPDAMAKALEGVKKVLVVEQTHSGQFANYLRAQYELPSEVRSYHIPGPLTIRPSEILSQIQDWS
;
A
#
# COMPACT_ATOMS: atom_id res chain seq x y z
N MET A 1 2.00 -17.67 -10.32
CA MET A 1 2.93 -16.74 -9.65
C MET A 1 4.19 -16.43 -10.45
N THR A 2 5.13 -17.37 -10.62
CA THR A 2 6.40 -17.12 -11.31
C THR A 2 6.22 -16.60 -12.74
N ALA A 3 5.28 -17.17 -13.50
CA ALA A 3 4.98 -16.70 -14.87
C ALA A 3 4.59 -15.21 -14.89
N GLY A 4 3.67 -14.80 -14.01
CA GLY A 4 3.28 -13.40 -13.86
C GLY A 4 4.46 -12.50 -13.51
N GLY A 5 5.34 -12.94 -12.60
CA GLY A 5 6.55 -12.19 -12.26
C GLY A 5 7.49 -11.97 -13.45
N PHE A 6 7.71 -13.01 -14.27
CA PHE A 6 8.50 -12.93 -15.50
C PHE A 6 7.87 -12.00 -16.53
N LEU A 7 6.56 -12.13 -16.76
CA LEU A 7 5.83 -11.27 -17.69
C LEU A 7 5.89 -9.80 -17.26
N LEU A 8 5.71 -9.52 -15.96
CA LEU A 8 5.81 -8.16 -15.42
C LEU A 8 7.21 -7.57 -15.58
N GLU A 9 8.26 -8.36 -15.32
CA GLU A 9 9.64 -7.90 -15.49
C GLU A 9 10.03 -7.70 -16.95
N ALA A 10 9.56 -8.58 -17.84
CA ALA A 10 9.76 -8.45 -19.28
C ALA A 10 9.06 -7.20 -19.83
N ALA A 11 7.83 -6.93 -19.38
CA ALA A 11 7.10 -5.72 -19.72
C ALA A 11 7.84 -4.46 -19.24
N ALA A 12 8.35 -4.46 -18.00
CA ALA A 12 9.13 -3.34 -17.46
C ALA A 12 10.42 -3.08 -18.25
N ARG A 13 11.19 -4.11 -18.57
CA ARG A 13 12.42 -4.01 -19.39
C ARG A 13 12.14 -3.52 -20.81
N SER A 14 10.96 -3.83 -21.33
CA SER A 14 10.52 -3.44 -22.67
C SER A 14 9.79 -2.10 -22.69
N GLY A 15 9.70 -1.38 -21.57
CA GLY A 15 9.13 -0.03 -21.52
C GLY A 15 7.61 0.03 -21.39
N TRP A 16 6.93 -1.04 -20.97
CA TRP A 16 5.52 -1.02 -20.54
C TRP A 16 5.37 -0.83 -19.03
N PHE A 17 4.22 -0.29 -18.64
CA PHE A 17 3.77 -0.32 -17.25
C PHE A 17 2.98 -1.62 -17.03
N GLY A 18 2.92 -2.04 -15.78
CA GLY A 18 2.13 -3.19 -15.42
C GLY A 18 1.85 -3.25 -13.94
N LEU A 19 0.80 -3.98 -13.61
CA LEU A 19 0.38 -4.26 -12.25
C LEU A 19 0.12 -5.76 -12.16
N MET A 20 0.60 -6.37 -11.10
CA MET A 20 0.35 -7.76 -10.77
C MET A 20 -0.21 -7.88 -9.36
N THR A 21 -1.39 -8.48 -9.23
CA THR A 21 -1.93 -8.96 -7.96
C THR A 21 -1.90 -10.48 -7.90
N ARG A 22 -2.18 -11.01 -6.70
CA ARG A 22 -2.14 -12.42 -6.39
C ARG A 22 -3.46 -12.80 -5.77
N SER A 23 -4.07 -13.86 -6.28
CA SER A 23 -5.21 -14.51 -5.64
C SER A 23 -4.75 -15.87 -5.19
N VAL A 24 -4.78 -16.12 -3.88
CA VAL A 24 -4.32 -17.37 -3.28
C VAL A 24 -5.34 -17.85 -2.27
N GLY A 25 -5.50 -19.17 -2.19
CA GLY A 25 -6.24 -19.79 -1.09
C GLY A 25 -5.59 -19.54 0.28
N PRO A 26 -6.28 -19.87 1.38
CA PRO A 26 -5.76 -19.69 2.74
C PRO A 26 -4.65 -20.67 3.11
N GLN A 27 -4.34 -21.67 2.27
CA GLN A 27 -3.37 -22.72 2.56
C GLN A 27 -1.94 -22.29 2.22
N ILE A 28 -0.95 -22.69 3.05
CA ILE A 28 0.46 -22.39 2.82
C ILE A 28 1.09 -23.29 1.73
N ARG A 29 0.65 -24.55 1.62
CA ARG A 29 1.15 -25.51 0.64
C ARG A 29 0.01 -26.12 -0.17
N GLY A 30 0.19 -26.10 -1.49
CA GLY A 30 -0.85 -26.52 -2.42
C GLY A 30 -2.03 -25.54 -2.44
N GLY A 31 -3.04 -25.89 -3.22
CA GLY A 31 -4.22 -25.05 -3.41
C GLY A 31 -4.12 -24.17 -4.65
N GLU A 32 -5.22 -23.46 -4.87
CA GLU A 32 -5.45 -22.57 -6.00
C GLU A 32 -4.63 -21.28 -5.90
N ALA A 33 -4.07 -20.85 -7.03
CA ALA A 33 -3.37 -19.58 -7.13
C ALA A 33 -3.54 -18.97 -8.52
N ALA A 34 -3.83 -17.68 -8.59
CA ALA A 34 -3.85 -16.89 -9.82
C ALA A 34 -2.87 -15.72 -9.71
N ALA A 35 -2.17 -15.45 -10.81
CA ALA A 35 -1.44 -14.21 -11.02
C ALA A 35 -2.29 -13.37 -11.98
N LEU A 36 -2.75 -12.22 -11.51
CA LEU A 36 -3.62 -11.33 -12.28
C LEU A 36 -2.78 -10.15 -12.73
N LEU A 37 -2.72 -9.92 -14.04
CA LEU A 37 -1.86 -8.90 -14.64
C LEU A 37 -2.67 -7.90 -15.46
N ARG A 38 -2.35 -6.63 -15.31
CA ARG A 38 -2.80 -5.53 -16.19
C ARG A 38 -1.56 -4.87 -16.76
N PHE A 39 -1.49 -4.74 -18.08
CA PHE A 39 -0.39 -4.09 -18.79
C PHE A 39 -0.91 -2.87 -19.55
N SER A 40 -0.06 -1.84 -19.67
CA SER A 40 -0.42 -0.62 -20.40
C SER A 40 0.82 0.15 -20.84
N ASN A 41 0.68 1.02 -21.84
CA ASN A 41 1.70 2.00 -22.20
C ASN A 41 1.60 3.31 -21.38
N ARG A 42 0.65 3.36 -20.45
CA ARG A 42 0.47 4.38 -19.42
C ARG A 42 0.49 3.72 -18.04
N ARG A 43 0.75 4.50 -17.00
CA ARG A 43 0.75 4.03 -15.61
C ARG A 43 -0.59 3.35 -15.27
N VAL A 44 -0.53 2.25 -14.52
CA VAL A 44 -1.70 1.47 -14.06
C VAL A 44 -1.55 1.13 -12.57
N ASP A 45 -2.50 1.56 -11.75
CA ASP A 45 -2.46 1.37 -10.29
C ASP A 45 -3.71 0.64 -9.73
N VAL A 46 -4.69 0.30 -10.59
CA VAL A 46 -5.91 -0.43 -10.21
C VAL A 46 -6.01 -1.75 -10.99
N PRO A 47 -6.53 -2.84 -10.39
CA PRO A 47 -6.72 -4.12 -11.08
C PRO A 47 -7.58 -3.97 -12.33
N ALA A 48 -7.46 -4.91 -13.25
CA ALA A 48 -8.33 -4.94 -14.42
C ALA A 48 -9.76 -5.35 -14.02
N GLU A 49 -10.77 -4.72 -14.61
CA GLU A 49 -12.17 -5.10 -14.41
C GLU A 49 -12.55 -6.39 -15.13
N SER A 50 -11.81 -6.73 -16.19
CA SER A 50 -11.91 -7.97 -16.96
C SER A 50 -10.54 -8.36 -17.54
N TYR A 51 -10.37 -9.62 -17.92
CA TYR A 51 -9.09 -10.13 -18.45
C TYR A 51 -9.22 -10.52 -19.92
N ASN A 52 -8.32 -10.04 -20.77
CA ASN A 52 -8.33 -10.39 -22.19
C ASN A 52 -7.77 -11.80 -22.47
N ILE A 53 -6.90 -12.30 -21.59
CA ILE A 53 -6.24 -13.60 -21.72
C ILE A 53 -6.32 -14.33 -20.38
N LEU A 54 -6.76 -15.58 -20.40
CA LEU A 54 -6.66 -16.51 -19.29
C LEU A 54 -5.88 -17.75 -19.73
N PHE A 55 -4.66 -17.91 -19.23
CA PHE A 55 -3.89 -19.15 -19.38
C PHE A 55 -4.14 -20.07 -18.19
N VAL A 56 -4.62 -21.28 -18.45
CA VAL A 56 -5.04 -22.23 -17.42
C VAL A 56 -4.04 -23.38 -17.35
N VAL A 57 -3.48 -23.58 -16.17
CA VAL A 57 -2.65 -24.76 -15.89
C VAL A 57 -3.52 -25.96 -15.50
N ASP A 58 -4.48 -25.72 -14.61
CA ASP A 58 -5.52 -26.65 -14.22
C ASP A 58 -6.77 -25.88 -13.74
N TRP A 59 -7.94 -26.54 -13.80
CA TRP A 59 -9.21 -25.95 -13.41
C TRP A 59 -9.56 -26.11 -11.93
N LEU A 60 -8.68 -26.73 -11.13
CA LEU A 60 -9.02 -27.14 -9.77
C LEU A 60 -9.34 -25.91 -8.91
N ASN A 61 -10.53 -25.91 -8.31
CA ASN A 61 -11.05 -24.83 -7.46
C ASN A 61 -11.15 -23.44 -8.13
N PHE A 62 -11.22 -23.35 -9.46
CA PHE A 62 -11.30 -22.07 -10.18
C PHE A 62 -12.44 -21.16 -9.68
N ASP A 63 -13.58 -21.72 -9.29
CA ASP A 63 -14.74 -20.96 -8.81
C ASP A 63 -14.44 -20.06 -7.60
N ARG A 64 -13.40 -20.38 -6.82
CA ARG A 64 -12.95 -19.52 -5.70
C ARG A 64 -12.45 -18.16 -6.16
N PHE A 65 -12.04 -18.03 -7.41
CA PHE A 65 -11.59 -16.78 -8.02
C PHE A 65 -12.61 -16.16 -8.96
N SER A 66 -13.81 -16.74 -9.10
CA SER A 66 -14.84 -16.25 -10.05
C SER A 66 -15.22 -14.78 -9.84
N ALA A 67 -15.16 -14.28 -8.61
CA ALA A 67 -15.42 -12.89 -8.27
C ALA A 67 -14.28 -11.93 -8.68
N GLU A 68 -13.05 -12.44 -8.77
CA GLU A 68 -11.83 -11.68 -9.09
C GLU A 68 -11.42 -11.80 -10.57
N ILE A 69 -11.68 -12.95 -11.18
CA ILE A 69 -11.38 -13.26 -12.58
C ILE A 69 -12.66 -13.09 -13.38
N HIS A 70 -12.91 -11.85 -13.79
CA HIS A 70 -14.04 -11.54 -14.65
C HIS A 70 -13.67 -11.77 -16.12
N LEU A 71 -14.42 -12.66 -16.77
CA LEU A 71 -14.25 -13.02 -18.17
C LEU A 71 -15.41 -12.48 -19.01
N THR A 72 -15.12 -12.16 -20.26
CA THR A 72 -16.06 -11.62 -21.25
C THR A 72 -16.01 -12.44 -22.54
N PRO A 73 -16.96 -12.25 -23.48
CA PRO A 73 -16.88 -12.92 -24.78
C PRO A 73 -15.60 -12.64 -25.58
N ASP A 74 -14.93 -11.51 -25.32
CA ASP A 74 -13.66 -11.15 -25.97
C ASP A 74 -12.45 -11.86 -25.36
N THR A 75 -12.60 -12.43 -24.16
CA THR A 75 -11.55 -13.16 -23.45
C THR A 75 -11.10 -14.38 -24.24
N MET A 76 -9.79 -14.56 -24.37
CA MET A 76 -9.16 -15.78 -24.86
C MET A 76 -8.77 -16.68 -23.69
N VAL A 77 -9.41 -17.84 -23.58
CA VAL A 77 -9.08 -18.86 -22.59
C VAL A 77 -8.23 -19.93 -23.27
N ILE A 78 -7.01 -20.13 -22.77
CA ILE A 78 -6.05 -21.10 -23.28
C ILE A 78 -5.88 -22.17 -22.21
N ALA A 79 -6.30 -23.40 -22.52
CA ALA A 79 -6.29 -24.51 -21.58
C ALA A 79 -5.91 -25.81 -22.29
N ASP A 80 -5.37 -26.75 -21.51
CA ASP A 80 -5.25 -28.13 -21.97
C ASP A 80 -6.61 -28.83 -21.88
N PRO A 81 -7.12 -29.48 -22.94
CA PRO A 81 -8.34 -30.28 -22.86
C PRO A 81 -8.30 -31.32 -21.73
N ASP A 82 -7.10 -31.79 -21.35
CA ASP A 82 -6.89 -32.74 -20.26
C ASP A 82 -6.67 -32.07 -18.89
N SER A 83 -6.92 -30.75 -18.75
CA SER A 83 -6.73 -29.99 -17.50
C SER A 83 -7.89 -30.07 -16.50
N GLY A 84 -8.95 -30.80 -16.86
CA GLY A 84 -10.16 -30.97 -16.06
C GLY A 84 -11.41 -30.44 -16.77
N GLU A 85 -12.56 -30.55 -16.10
CA GLU A 85 -13.81 -30.00 -16.61
C GLU A 85 -13.78 -28.47 -16.56
N VAL A 86 -14.18 -27.81 -17.65
CA VAL A 86 -14.25 -26.35 -17.72
C VAL A 86 -15.35 -25.86 -16.76
N PRO A 87 -15.04 -24.97 -15.81
CA PRO A 87 -16.01 -24.47 -14.84
C PRO A 87 -17.21 -23.78 -15.53
N GLU A 88 -18.41 -23.95 -14.94
CA GLU A 88 -19.65 -23.40 -15.51
C GLU A 88 -19.59 -21.87 -15.66
N VAL A 89 -18.91 -21.17 -14.74
CA VAL A 89 -18.71 -19.71 -14.81
C VAL A 89 -17.93 -19.28 -16.06
N VAL A 90 -16.97 -20.09 -16.51
CA VAL A 90 -16.19 -19.83 -17.72
C VAL A 90 -17.06 -20.06 -18.95
N VAL A 91 -17.84 -21.15 -18.98
CA VAL A 91 -18.77 -21.43 -20.08
C VAL A 91 -19.81 -20.31 -20.21
N LYS A 92 -20.40 -19.86 -19.09
CA LYS A 92 -21.39 -18.78 -19.04
C LYS A 92 -20.82 -17.42 -19.48
N SER A 93 -19.52 -17.19 -19.34
CA SER A 93 -18.89 -15.94 -19.77
C SER A 93 -18.88 -15.74 -21.29
N GLY A 94 -19.05 -16.81 -22.06
CA GLY A 94 -18.96 -16.78 -23.51
C GLY A 94 -17.53 -16.59 -24.05
N ALA A 95 -16.52 -16.70 -23.19
CA ALA A 95 -15.12 -16.57 -23.58
C ALA A 95 -14.71 -17.57 -24.67
N ARG A 96 -13.79 -17.16 -25.54
CA ARG A 96 -13.28 -17.97 -26.66
C ARG A 96 -12.28 -18.99 -26.13
N MET A 97 -12.57 -20.27 -26.28
CA MET A 97 -11.72 -21.37 -25.86
C MET A 97 -10.69 -21.74 -26.94
N PHE A 98 -9.43 -21.91 -26.55
CA PHE A 98 -8.33 -22.34 -27.39
C PHE A 98 -7.62 -23.52 -26.75
N ASP A 99 -7.61 -24.65 -27.47
CA ASP A 99 -7.00 -25.89 -27.00
C ASP A 99 -5.48 -25.83 -27.18
N MET A 100 -4.76 -25.98 -26.08
CA MET A 100 -3.30 -26.11 -26.09
C MET A 100 -2.90 -27.45 -25.47
N PRO A 101 -2.20 -28.35 -26.18
CA PRO A 101 -1.79 -29.64 -25.62
C PRO A 101 -0.60 -29.48 -24.65
N VAL A 102 -0.80 -28.80 -23.51
CA VAL A 102 0.23 -28.42 -22.53
C VAL A 102 1.02 -29.64 -22.07
N LYS A 103 0.36 -30.74 -21.69
CA LYS A 103 1.03 -31.97 -21.24
C LYS A 103 1.93 -32.56 -22.32
N GLN A 104 1.48 -32.57 -23.58
CA GLN A 104 2.27 -33.07 -24.70
C GLN A 104 3.50 -32.20 -24.98
N VAL A 105 3.31 -30.87 -25.02
CA VAL A 105 4.39 -29.91 -25.24
C VAL A 105 5.45 -30.02 -24.14
N LEU A 106 5.02 -30.08 -22.88
CA LEU A 106 5.94 -30.22 -21.75
C LEU A 106 6.62 -31.60 -21.72
N GLY A 107 5.94 -32.66 -22.13
CA GLY A 107 6.52 -34.00 -22.21
C GLY A 107 7.61 -34.15 -23.28
N ALA A 108 7.57 -33.31 -24.32
CA ALA A 108 8.60 -33.26 -25.37
C ALA A 108 9.86 -32.48 -24.98
N ILE A 109 9.81 -31.72 -23.88
CA ILE A 109 10.92 -30.86 -23.42
C ILE A 109 11.39 -31.36 -22.06
N GLU A 110 12.57 -32.00 -22.01
CA GLU A 110 13.14 -32.46 -20.75
C GLU A 110 13.32 -31.27 -19.77
N GLY A 111 12.67 -31.35 -18.61
CA GLY A 111 12.69 -30.28 -17.61
C GLY A 111 11.79 -29.07 -17.93
N GLY A 112 10.90 -29.19 -18.92
CA GLY A 112 9.88 -28.19 -19.21
C GLY A 112 8.95 -27.93 -18.03
N ARG A 113 8.47 -26.69 -17.90
CA ARG A 113 7.60 -26.28 -16.77
C ARG A 113 6.38 -25.49 -17.27
N PRO A 114 5.17 -25.75 -16.73
CA PRO A 114 3.94 -25.04 -17.14
C PRO A 114 4.04 -23.51 -17.03
N ASN A 115 4.74 -23.00 -16.00
CA ASN A 115 4.90 -21.56 -15.82
C ASN A 115 5.77 -20.91 -16.91
N MET A 116 6.78 -21.61 -17.43
CA MET A 116 7.59 -21.09 -18.55
C MET A 116 6.81 -21.15 -19.85
N LEU A 117 5.96 -22.17 -20.03
CA LEU A 117 5.08 -22.25 -21.18
C LEU A 117 4.05 -21.12 -21.17
N ALA A 118 3.41 -20.88 -20.03
CA ALA A 118 2.50 -19.75 -19.84
C ALA A 118 3.18 -18.40 -20.13
N THR A 119 4.43 -18.24 -19.69
CA THR A 119 5.24 -17.04 -19.98
C THR A 119 5.45 -16.86 -21.49
N GLY A 120 5.77 -17.95 -22.20
CA GLY A 120 5.93 -17.91 -23.67
C GLY A 120 4.64 -17.62 -24.41
N VAL A 121 3.54 -18.28 -24.04
CA VAL A 121 2.23 -18.08 -24.69
C VAL A 121 1.73 -16.67 -24.48
N VAL A 122 1.63 -16.22 -23.23
CA VAL A 122 1.12 -14.87 -22.93
C VAL A 122 2.09 -13.81 -23.46
N GLY A 123 3.40 -14.01 -23.32
CA GLY A 123 4.41 -13.09 -23.84
C GLY A 123 4.37 -12.94 -25.35
N GLY A 124 4.18 -14.05 -26.08
CA GLY A 124 3.99 -14.05 -27.53
C GLY A 124 2.72 -13.33 -27.96
N ILE A 125 1.58 -13.59 -27.29
CA ILE A 125 0.29 -12.93 -27.58
C ILE A 125 0.40 -11.42 -27.43
N ILE A 126 0.96 -10.94 -26.31
CA ILE A 126 1.01 -9.51 -26.00
C ILE A 126 2.18 -8.79 -26.69
N GLY A 127 3.00 -9.50 -27.47
CA GLY A 127 4.10 -8.93 -28.25
C GLY A 127 5.36 -8.58 -27.46
N LEU A 128 5.64 -9.26 -26.35
CA LEU A 128 6.92 -9.08 -25.64
C LEU A 128 8.10 -9.59 -26.49
N PRO A 129 9.24 -8.89 -26.53
CA PRO A 129 10.43 -9.41 -27.19
C PRO A 129 10.93 -10.68 -26.49
N ILE A 130 11.10 -11.77 -27.25
CA ILE A 130 11.56 -13.05 -26.70
C ILE A 130 12.97 -12.95 -26.09
N ASP A 131 13.82 -12.10 -26.67
CA ASP A 131 15.19 -11.86 -26.18
C ASP A 131 15.19 -11.29 -24.75
N THR A 132 14.27 -10.38 -24.44
CA THR A 132 14.09 -9.86 -23.08
C THR A 132 13.74 -10.98 -22.09
N ILE A 133 12.93 -11.95 -22.51
CA ILE A 133 12.59 -13.12 -21.68
C ILE A 133 13.79 -14.06 -21.54
N TYR A 134 14.60 -14.24 -22.58
CA TYR A 134 15.82 -15.02 -22.51
C TYR A 134 16.86 -14.43 -21.55
N GLU A 135 17.02 -13.11 -21.53
CA GLU A 135 17.84 -12.41 -20.54
C GLU A 135 17.33 -12.66 -19.12
N LEU A 136 16.01 -12.57 -18.90
CA LEU A 136 15.39 -12.83 -17.60
C LEU A 136 15.60 -14.27 -17.11
N ILE A 137 15.50 -15.24 -18.02
CA ILE A 137 15.79 -16.65 -17.72
C ILE A 137 17.26 -16.77 -17.29
N GLN A 138 18.18 -16.11 -17.98
CA GLN A 138 19.60 -16.14 -17.63
C GLN A 138 19.84 -15.53 -16.23
N ASP A 139 19.26 -14.37 -15.95
CA ASP A 139 19.42 -13.67 -14.67
C ASP A 139 18.90 -14.49 -13.48
N ASN A 140 17.75 -15.17 -13.66
CA ASN A 140 17.07 -15.89 -12.57
C ASN A 140 17.49 -17.35 -12.42
N LEU A 141 17.88 -18.03 -13.51
CA LEU A 141 18.16 -19.46 -13.53
C LEU A 141 19.61 -19.79 -13.91
N GLY A 142 20.44 -18.83 -14.30
CA GLY A 142 21.84 -19.07 -14.68
C GLY A 142 22.64 -19.75 -13.57
N SER A 143 22.41 -19.39 -12.31
CA SER A 143 23.04 -20.03 -11.15
C SER A 143 22.63 -21.49 -10.93
N LYS A 144 21.54 -21.94 -11.56
CA LYS A 144 21.06 -23.33 -11.53
C LYS A 144 21.61 -24.19 -12.68
N GLY A 145 22.41 -23.58 -13.57
CA GLY A 145 23.14 -24.26 -14.65
C GLY A 145 22.45 -24.26 -16.01
N GLU A 146 23.25 -24.48 -17.06
CA GLU A 146 22.86 -24.42 -18.48
C GLU A 146 21.65 -25.30 -18.84
N LYS A 147 21.51 -26.48 -18.23
CA LYS A 147 20.37 -27.36 -18.50
C LYS A 147 19.03 -26.69 -18.14
N ALA A 148 18.96 -26.01 -17.00
CA ALA A 148 17.74 -25.32 -16.54
C ALA A 148 17.42 -24.09 -17.39
N VAL A 149 18.45 -23.39 -17.87
CA VAL A 149 18.32 -22.25 -18.79
C VAL A 149 17.78 -22.74 -20.14
N ASN A 150 18.42 -23.75 -20.74
CA ASN A 150 18.06 -24.25 -22.07
C ASN A 150 16.66 -24.87 -22.09
N SER A 151 16.28 -25.65 -21.06
CA SER A 151 14.93 -26.20 -20.97
C SER A 151 13.87 -25.09 -20.85
N SER A 152 14.15 -24.03 -20.07
CA SER A 152 13.25 -22.89 -19.91
C SER A 152 13.10 -22.10 -21.21
N LYS A 153 14.21 -21.83 -21.92
CA LYS A 153 14.18 -21.14 -23.22
C LYS A 153 13.39 -21.93 -24.26
N ALA A 154 13.63 -23.24 -24.37
CA ALA A 154 12.87 -24.11 -25.27
C ALA A 154 11.37 -24.14 -24.93
N THR A 155 11.03 -24.14 -23.64
CA THR A 155 9.62 -24.09 -23.19
C THR A 155 8.95 -22.76 -23.54
N VAL A 156 9.66 -21.64 -23.37
CA VAL A 156 9.16 -20.32 -23.78
C VAL A 156 8.97 -20.25 -25.29
N GLU A 157 9.94 -20.74 -26.07
CA GLU A 157 9.88 -20.75 -27.53
C GLU A 157 8.68 -21.57 -28.04
N ALA A 158 8.39 -22.72 -27.42
CA ALA A 158 7.18 -23.48 -27.73
C ALA A 158 5.89 -22.68 -27.46
N GLY A 159 5.87 -21.88 -26.40
CA GLY A 159 4.77 -20.96 -26.10
C GLY A 159 4.61 -19.85 -27.14
N TYR A 160 5.71 -19.24 -27.59
CA TYR A 160 5.69 -18.24 -28.66
C TYR A 160 5.17 -18.82 -29.99
N ARG A 161 5.64 -20.01 -30.38
CA ARG A 161 5.15 -20.70 -31.58
C ARG A 161 3.65 -20.99 -31.50
N PHE A 162 3.13 -21.35 -30.31
CA PHE A 162 1.68 -21.51 -30.13
C PHE A 162 0.96 -20.18 -30.27
N ALA A 163 1.48 -19.10 -29.67
CA ALA A 163 0.88 -17.76 -29.79
C ALA A 163 0.77 -17.29 -31.25
N GLU A 164 1.75 -17.60 -32.11
CA GLU A 164 1.71 -17.30 -33.55
C GLU A 164 0.55 -17.99 -34.30
N THR A 165 0.02 -19.09 -33.76
CA THR A 165 -1.13 -19.80 -34.36
C THR A 165 -2.48 -19.18 -34.00
N LEU A 166 -2.52 -18.29 -33.01
CA LEU A 166 -3.75 -17.66 -32.53
C LEU A 166 -4.10 -16.45 -33.40
N THR A 167 -5.36 -16.36 -33.82
CA THR A 167 -5.90 -15.19 -34.52
C THR A 167 -6.66 -14.28 -33.56
N ASP A 168 -6.76 -13.00 -33.92
CA ASP A 168 -7.52 -11.98 -33.14
C ASP A 168 -7.07 -11.90 -31.66
N ALA A 169 -5.76 -11.98 -31.47
CA ALA A 169 -5.13 -11.91 -30.17
C ALA A 169 -4.94 -10.44 -29.72
N PRO A 170 -5.16 -10.11 -28.44
CA PRO A 170 -5.02 -8.75 -27.95
C PRO A 170 -3.54 -8.32 -27.97
N ALA A 171 -3.23 -7.26 -28.70
CA ALA A 171 -1.90 -6.66 -28.74
C ALA A 171 -1.78 -5.49 -27.77
N LEU A 172 -0.64 -5.37 -27.09
CA LEU A 172 -0.35 -4.18 -26.29
C LEU A 172 -0.03 -2.99 -27.19
N ALA A 173 -0.61 -1.84 -26.87
CA ALA A 173 -0.19 -0.59 -27.49
C ALA A 173 1.31 -0.35 -27.25
N GLU A 174 2.00 0.19 -28.24
CA GLU A 174 3.45 0.39 -28.16
C GLU A 174 3.85 1.18 -26.90
N PRO A 175 4.95 0.78 -26.25
CA PRO A 175 5.42 1.43 -25.03
C PRO A 175 5.97 2.81 -25.36
N LYS A 176 5.76 3.77 -24.45
CA LYS A 176 6.50 5.03 -24.52
C LYS A 176 7.96 4.77 -24.14
N LYS A 177 8.88 5.15 -25.03
CA LYS A 177 10.33 5.11 -24.77
C LYS A 177 10.64 5.92 -23.50
N SER A 178 11.47 5.36 -22.63
CA SER A 178 12.01 6.03 -21.45
C SER A 178 13.51 5.75 -21.36
N ASP A 179 14.30 6.78 -21.11
CA ASP A 179 15.75 6.66 -20.92
C ASP A 179 16.09 6.12 -19.52
N LYS A 180 15.10 6.02 -18.63
CA LYS A 180 15.27 5.51 -17.27
C LYS A 180 14.72 4.09 -17.16
N ARG A 181 15.51 3.20 -16.54
CA ARG A 181 15.04 1.87 -16.17
C ARG A 181 13.91 2.00 -15.15
N ARG A 182 12.75 1.47 -15.50
CA ARG A 182 11.61 1.41 -14.58
C ARG A 182 11.88 0.48 -13.42
N TRP A 183 11.30 0.82 -12.28
CA TRP A 183 11.35 0.01 -11.08
C TRP A 183 10.17 -0.95 -11.06
N ILE A 184 10.37 -2.06 -10.37
CA ILE A 184 9.29 -2.98 -10.03
C ILE A 184 9.31 -3.13 -8.52
N ILE A 185 8.21 -2.78 -7.87
CA ILE A 185 8.15 -2.67 -6.42
C ILE A 185 6.74 -3.01 -5.91
N THR A 186 6.65 -3.53 -4.69
CA THR A 186 5.37 -3.61 -3.97
C THR A 186 5.17 -2.43 -3.02
N GLY A 187 3.95 -2.19 -2.54
CA GLY A 187 3.72 -1.12 -1.56
C GLY A 187 4.45 -1.38 -0.24
N ASN A 188 4.55 -2.64 0.18
CA ASN A 188 5.31 -3.04 1.37
C ASN A 188 6.82 -2.77 1.21
N GLU A 189 7.40 -3.11 0.06
CA GLU A 189 8.80 -2.79 -0.25
C GLU A 189 9.02 -1.26 -0.34
N ALA A 190 8.07 -0.53 -0.93
CA ALA A 190 8.09 0.92 -1.02
C ALA A 190 8.01 1.58 0.36
N ALA A 191 7.15 1.10 1.26
CA ALA A 191 7.06 1.55 2.65
C ALA A 191 8.37 1.28 3.41
N GLY A 192 8.96 0.09 3.25
CA GLY A 192 10.28 -0.23 3.80
C GLY A 192 11.37 0.72 3.30
N LEU A 193 11.38 1.02 1.99
CA LEU A 193 12.31 2.00 1.39
C LEU A 193 12.07 3.41 1.92
N GLY A 194 10.82 3.82 2.06
CA GLY A 194 10.42 5.10 2.65
C GLY A 194 10.91 5.23 4.08
N ALA A 195 10.77 4.18 4.89
CA ALA A 195 11.25 4.15 6.27
C ALA A 195 12.77 4.38 6.35
N VAL A 196 13.57 3.65 5.58
CA VAL A 196 15.04 3.80 5.63
C VAL A 196 15.52 5.15 5.08
N ARG A 197 14.83 5.70 4.05
CA ARG A 197 15.06 7.06 3.53
C ARG A 197 14.67 8.13 4.55
N GLY A 198 13.62 7.89 5.33
CA GLY A 198 13.20 8.71 6.45
C GLY A 198 14.18 8.68 7.63
N GLY A 199 15.18 7.80 7.62
CA GLY A 199 16.22 7.73 8.65
C GLY A 199 16.03 6.61 9.67
N VAL A 200 15.06 5.72 9.48
CA VAL A 200 14.85 4.57 10.37
C VAL A 200 16.09 3.69 10.44
N ARG A 201 16.51 3.34 11.66
CA ARG A 201 17.59 2.38 11.92
C ARG A 201 17.20 1.28 12.91
N PHE A 202 16.00 1.32 13.48
CA PHE A 202 15.51 0.26 14.34
C PHE A 202 14.09 -0.15 13.94
N ALA A 203 13.85 -1.45 13.86
CA ALA A 203 12.52 -2.00 13.70
C ALA A 203 12.29 -3.13 14.70
N ALA A 204 11.09 -3.23 15.26
CA ALA A 204 10.65 -4.39 16.02
C ALA A 204 9.22 -4.73 15.64
N ALA A 205 8.94 -5.99 15.35
CA ALA A 205 7.62 -6.41 14.86
C ALA A 205 7.37 -7.90 15.07
N TYR A 206 6.09 -8.26 15.11
CA TYR A 206 5.60 -9.63 15.06
C TYR A 206 5.05 -9.92 13.65
N PRO A 207 5.41 -11.04 13.00
CA PRO A 207 4.94 -11.34 11.65
C PRO A 207 3.41 -11.51 11.58
N ILE A 208 2.75 -10.68 10.78
CA ILE A 208 1.32 -10.73 10.51
C ILE A 208 1.03 -10.38 9.05
N THR A 209 0.23 -11.20 8.36
CA THR A 209 -0.23 -10.90 6.99
C THR A 209 -1.17 -9.69 7.01
N PRO A 210 -1.01 -8.70 6.11
CA PRO A 210 -0.10 -8.60 4.98
C PRO A 210 1.18 -7.78 5.25
N GLY A 211 1.42 -7.35 6.49
CA GLY A 211 2.54 -6.47 6.87
C GLY A 211 3.93 -7.13 6.93
N THR A 212 4.01 -8.47 7.00
CA THR A 212 5.30 -9.20 7.13
C THR A 212 6.32 -8.87 6.04
N GLU A 213 5.89 -8.61 4.80
CA GLU A 213 6.80 -8.33 3.68
C GLU A 213 7.62 -7.04 3.90
N ILE A 214 7.11 -6.08 4.69
CA ILE A 214 7.87 -4.89 5.09
C ILE A 214 9.09 -5.31 5.92
N LEU A 215 8.92 -6.28 6.83
CA LEU A 215 9.99 -6.78 7.70
C LEU A 215 11.01 -7.60 6.92
N GLU A 216 10.54 -8.45 6.00
CA GLU A 216 11.41 -9.23 5.11
C GLU A 216 12.31 -8.32 4.26
N TRP A 217 11.75 -7.20 3.78
CA TRP A 217 12.52 -6.20 3.05
C TRP A 217 13.45 -5.40 3.97
N LEU A 218 12.98 -4.98 5.15
CA LEU A 218 13.78 -4.17 6.09
C LEU A 218 14.96 -4.95 6.68
N ALA A 219 14.81 -6.22 7.02
CA ALA A 219 15.83 -7.01 7.74
C ALA A 219 17.23 -6.96 7.09
N PRO A 220 17.41 -7.30 5.79
CA PRO A 220 18.73 -7.20 5.15
C PRO A 220 19.16 -5.75 4.90
N ASN A 221 18.22 -4.82 4.69
CA ASN A 221 18.54 -3.45 4.30
C ASN A 221 18.93 -2.57 5.51
N LEU A 222 18.27 -2.74 6.66
CA LEU A 222 18.67 -2.12 7.93
C LEU A 222 20.08 -2.57 8.33
N ARG A 223 20.38 -3.87 8.22
CA ARG A 223 21.72 -4.40 8.53
C ARG A 223 22.82 -3.72 7.69
N LYS A 224 22.58 -3.49 6.40
CA LYS A 224 23.52 -2.77 5.52
C LYS A 224 23.74 -1.31 5.93
N LEU A 225 22.75 -0.71 6.59
CA LEU A 225 22.75 0.69 7.03
C LEU A 225 23.16 0.85 8.50
N GLY A 226 23.65 -0.21 9.15
CA GLY A 226 24.03 -0.20 10.57
C GLY A 226 22.86 -0.20 11.55
N GLY A 227 21.64 -0.49 11.07
CA GLY A 227 20.45 -0.68 11.87
C GLY A 227 20.18 -2.13 12.24
N ALA A 228 19.10 -2.35 12.99
CA ALA A 228 18.66 -3.67 13.43
C ALA A 228 17.15 -3.86 13.29
N LEU A 229 16.75 -5.10 13.04
CA LEU A 229 15.36 -5.56 13.12
C LEU A 229 15.28 -6.66 14.18
N VAL A 230 14.30 -6.56 15.08
CA VAL A 230 13.98 -7.60 16.06
C VAL A 230 12.62 -8.19 15.73
N GLN A 231 12.58 -9.51 15.52
CA GLN A 231 11.30 -10.21 15.52
C GLN A 231 10.91 -10.45 16.97
N ALA A 232 9.89 -9.75 17.45
CA ALA A 232 9.42 -9.89 18.82
C ALA A 232 8.46 -11.09 18.96
N GLU A 233 8.09 -11.42 20.20
CA GLU A 233 7.18 -12.49 20.55
C GLU A 233 5.71 -12.18 20.25
N ASP A 234 5.33 -10.91 20.28
CA ASP A 234 3.99 -10.40 19.95
C ASP A 234 4.03 -8.90 19.60
N GLU A 235 2.88 -8.33 19.25
CA GLU A 235 2.75 -6.91 18.93
C GLU A 235 2.96 -5.98 20.12
N LEU A 236 2.71 -6.43 21.36
CA LEU A 236 2.95 -5.64 22.58
C LEU A 236 4.45 -5.43 22.82
N ALA A 237 5.23 -6.49 22.74
CA ALA A 237 6.68 -6.45 22.82
C ALA A 237 7.25 -5.62 21.67
N SER A 238 6.72 -5.79 20.45
CA SER A 238 7.15 -5.06 19.26
C SER A 238 7.06 -3.54 19.44
N ILE A 239 5.89 -3.01 19.81
CA ILE A 239 5.69 -1.56 19.95
C ILE A 239 6.50 -1.00 21.12
N ASN A 240 6.62 -1.72 22.23
CA ASN A 240 7.43 -1.27 23.37
C ASN A 240 8.93 -1.25 23.05
N MET A 241 9.43 -2.21 22.27
CA MET A 241 10.79 -2.17 21.74
C MET A 241 11.00 -0.96 20.82
N VAL A 242 10.04 -0.64 19.94
CA VAL A 242 10.10 0.53 19.07
C VAL A 242 10.16 1.84 19.86
N ILE A 243 9.30 1.98 20.88
CA ILE A 243 9.30 3.15 21.78
C ILE A 243 10.65 3.25 22.50
N GLY A 244 11.18 2.14 23.02
CA GLY A 244 12.50 2.10 23.66
C GLY A 244 13.65 2.48 22.71
N GLY A 245 13.63 1.97 21.48
CA GLY A 245 14.60 2.32 20.44
C GLY A 245 14.57 3.80 20.09
N SER A 246 13.37 4.39 20.00
CA SER A 246 13.20 5.82 19.75
C SER A 246 13.64 6.70 20.90
N TYR A 247 13.29 6.33 22.14
CA TYR A 247 13.81 6.97 23.35
C TYR A 247 15.35 6.95 23.38
N GLY A 248 15.95 5.85 22.91
CA GLY A 248 17.40 5.70 22.76
C GLY A 248 18.07 6.60 21.71
N GLY A 249 17.30 7.37 20.93
CA GLY A 249 17.86 8.34 19.97
C GLY A 249 17.66 7.98 18.49
N VAL A 250 16.98 6.87 18.18
CA VAL A 250 16.96 6.31 16.82
C VAL A 250 15.53 6.32 16.24
N PRO A 251 15.28 6.87 15.03
CA PRO A 251 13.98 6.73 14.39
C PRO A 251 13.63 5.25 14.23
N ALA A 252 12.46 4.88 14.73
CA ALA A 252 12.04 3.49 14.90
C ALA A 252 10.66 3.23 14.29
N ILE A 253 10.47 2.02 13.76
CA ILE A 253 9.24 1.61 13.06
C ILE A 253 8.78 0.22 13.46
N THR A 254 7.46 0.00 13.43
CA THR A 254 6.86 -1.34 13.40
C THR A 254 5.90 -1.46 12.22
N ALA A 255 5.58 -2.69 11.83
CA ALA A 255 4.57 -3.00 10.81
C ALA A 255 3.62 -4.05 11.38
N THR A 256 2.33 -3.86 11.16
CA THR A 256 1.26 -4.71 11.70
C THR A 256 0.03 -4.71 10.79
N SER A 257 -1.09 -5.23 11.29
CA SER A 257 -2.43 -5.13 10.69
C SER A 257 -3.47 -4.92 11.81
N GLY A 258 -4.76 -4.71 11.50
CA GLY A 258 -5.83 -4.43 12.46
C GLY A 258 -5.77 -5.15 13.82
N PRO A 259 -5.63 -6.50 13.88
CA PRO A 259 -5.53 -7.21 15.16
C PRO A 259 -4.32 -6.78 16.01
N GLY A 260 -3.18 -6.56 15.37
CA GLY A 260 -1.96 -6.14 16.05
C GLY A 260 -2.01 -4.65 16.42
N LEU A 261 -2.59 -3.79 15.57
CA LEU A 261 -2.85 -2.39 15.93
C LEU A 261 -3.71 -2.30 17.20
N ALA A 262 -4.75 -3.13 17.33
CA ALA A 262 -5.58 -3.20 18.53
C ALA A 262 -4.76 -3.51 19.79
N LEU A 263 -3.82 -4.44 19.73
CA LEU A 263 -2.90 -4.76 20.84
C LEU A 263 -1.96 -3.59 21.16
N MET A 264 -1.49 -2.86 20.14
CA MET A 264 -0.54 -1.75 20.33
C MET A 264 -1.14 -0.48 20.95
N THR A 265 -2.47 -0.33 20.95
CA THR A 265 -3.18 0.92 21.34
C THR A 265 -2.73 1.50 22.70
N GLU A 266 -2.56 0.66 23.72
CA GLU A 266 -2.08 1.12 25.05
C GLU A 266 -0.70 1.77 24.96
N SER A 267 0.24 1.11 24.26
CA SER A 267 1.61 1.57 24.13
C SER A 267 1.76 2.77 23.19
N ILE A 268 0.88 2.90 22.18
CA ILE A 268 0.81 4.13 21.37
C ILE A 268 0.36 5.30 22.25
N GLY A 269 -0.59 5.09 23.17
CA GLY A 269 -0.96 6.08 24.19
C GLY A 269 0.22 6.51 25.06
N LEU A 270 1.05 5.56 25.50
CA LEU A 270 2.33 5.85 26.18
C LEU A 270 3.25 6.73 25.31
N ALA A 271 3.41 6.40 24.02
CA ALA A 271 4.24 7.20 23.12
C ALA A 271 3.75 8.65 22.96
N VAL A 272 2.42 8.87 22.92
CA VAL A 272 1.82 10.21 22.91
C VAL A 272 2.12 10.96 24.21
N ALA A 273 1.84 10.34 25.36
CA ALA A 273 2.05 10.96 26.68
C ALA A 273 3.53 11.31 26.89
N ALA A 274 4.42 10.37 26.59
CA ALA A 274 5.86 10.51 26.75
C ALA A 274 6.54 11.34 25.64
N GLU A 275 5.80 11.76 24.61
CA GLU A 275 6.28 12.48 23.42
C GLU A 275 7.44 11.76 22.74
N VAL A 276 7.30 10.45 22.53
CA VAL A 276 8.30 9.62 21.86
C VAL A 276 7.86 9.37 20.41
N PRO A 277 8.65 9.80 19.41
CA PRO A 277 8.29 9.59 18.02
C PRO A 277 8.43 8.13 17.62
N CYS A 278 7.43 7.58 16.93
CA CYS A 278 7.54 6.27 16.31
C CYS A 278 6.57 6.17 15.14
N VAL A 279 6.85 5.26 14.21
CA VAL A 279 5.97 4.99 13.07
C VAL A 279 5.40 3.58 13.17
N ILE A 280 4.08 3.47 12.98
CA ILE A 280 3.35 2.22 12.94
C ILE A 280 2.74 2.11 11.55
N VAL A 281 3.17 1.14 10.75
CA VAL A 281 2.51 0.86 9.47
C VAL A 281 1.45 -0.20 9.71
N ASP A 282 0.18 0.19 9.61
CA ASP A 282 -0.95 -0.71 9.64
C ASP A 282 -1.31 -1.08 8.19
N VAL A 283 -1.00 -2.31 7.80
CA VAL A 283 -1.41 -2.85 6.50
C VAL A 283 -2.77 -3.51 6.70
N MET A 284 -3.83 -2.72 6.54
CA MET A 284 -5.22 -3.13 6.78
C MET A 284 -5.61 -4.32 5.92
N ARG A 285 -6.51 -5.15 6.45
CA ARG A 285 -7.05 -6.35 5.80
C ARG A 285 -8.50 -6.54 6.22
N GLY A 286 -9.22 -7.46 5.57
CA GLY A 286 -10.61 -7.75 5.91
C GLY A 286 -10.77 -8.14 7.39
N GLY A 287 -11.59 -7.40 8.14
CA GLY A 287 -11.99 -7.67 9.52
C GLY A 287 -13.43 -8.19 9.64
N PRO A 288 -14.03 -8.19 10.85
CA PRO A 288 -13.41 -7.97 12.16
C PRO A 288 -12.65 -9.21 12.66
N SER A 289 -11.92 -9.07 13.78
CA SER A 289 -11.11 -10.14 14.38
C SER A 289 -10.09 -10.68 13.38
N THR A 290 -9.93 -12.01 13.26
CA THR A 290 -9.04 -12.61 12.24
C THR A 290 -9.43 -12.19 10.82
N GLY A 291 -10.74 -12.08 10.56
CA GLY A 291 -11.33 -11.69 9.29
C GLY A 291 -10.82 -12.49 8.09
N ILE A 292 -10.44 -11.80 7.00
CA ILE A 292 -9.90 -12.38 5.76
C ILE A 292 -8.47 -11.84 5.54
N PRO A 293 -7.43 -12.50 6.07
CA PRO A 293 -6.08 -11.95 6.10
C PRO A 293 -5.46 -11.63 4.74
N THR A 294 -5.94 -12.29 3.68
CA THR A 294 -5.41 -12.20 2.32
C THR A 294 -6.19 -11.23 1.43
N LYS A 295 -7.12 -10.45 1.99
CA LYS A 295 -7.99 -9.54 1.24
C LYS A 295 -7.98 -8.14 1.82
N SER A 296 -8.13 -7.16 0.93
CA SER A 296 -8.09 -5.75 1.27
C SER A 296 -9.43 -5.27 1.82
N GLU A 297 -9.35 -4.40 2.83
CA GLU A 297 -10.44 -3.60 3.37
C GLU A 297 -9.83 -2.39 4.09
N GLN A 298 -10.54 -1.26 4.14
CA GLN A 298 -10.06 -0.02 4.77
C GLN A 298 -10.72 0.24 6.13
N SER A 299 -11.01 -0.84 6.88
CA SER A 299 -11.87 -0.82 8.06
C SER A 299 -11.21 -0.37 9.36
N ASP A 300 -9.93 0.01 9.34
CA ASP A 300 -9.18 0.35 10.55
C ASP A 300 -9.02 1.87 10.76
N LEU A 301 -9.64 2.71 9.92
CA LEU A 301 -9.60 4.17 10.06
C LEU A 301 -10.04 4.62 11.46
N ASN A 302 -11.15 4.10 11.97
CA ASN A 302 -11.68 4.49 13.27
C ASN A 302 -10.78 4.08 14.43
N ILE A 303 -10.19 2.88 14.41
CA ILE A 303 -9.28 2.44 15.49
C ILE A 303 -7.96 3.22 15.41
N ALA A 304 -7.49 3.56 14.21
CA ALA A 304 -6.32 4.40 14.06
C ALA A 304 -6.57 5.81 14.60
N VAL A 305 -7.70 6.46 14.28
CA VAL A 305 -7.97 7.85 14.70
C VAL A 305 -8.46 7.94 16.16
N TYR A 306 -9.30 7.00 16.61
CA TYR A 306 -10.05 7.10 17.87
C TYR A 306 -9.81 5.93 18.84
N GLY A 307 -8.91 5.00 18.53
CA GLY A 307 -8.70 3.79 19.34
C GLY A 307 -7.85 3.98 20.60
N LEU A 308 -7.20 5.14 20.75
CA LEU A 308 -6.39 5.47 21.93
C LEU A 308 -7.28 5.94 23.09
N HIS A 309 -6.90 5.61 24.33
CA HIS A 309 -7.64 6.05 25.51
C HIS A 309 -7.27 7.48 25.91
N GLY A 310 -8.28 8.27 26.32
CA GLY A 310 -8.12 9.70 26.62
C GLY A 310 -7.89 10.56 25.37
N ASP A 311 -7.64 11.85 25.58
CA ASP A 311 -7.28 12.77 24.49
C ASP A 311 -5.81 12.57 24.10
N ALA A 312 -5.56 11.72 23.10
CA ALA A 312 -4.22 11.32 22.67
C ALA A 312 -3.93 11.81 21.23
N PRO A 313 -3.53 13.09 21.03
CA PRO A 313 -3.26 13.63 19.71
C PRO A 313 -2.03 12.97 19.07
N HIS A 314 -2.24 12.40 17.88
CA HIS A 314 -1.24 11.68 17.10
C HIS A 314 -1.52 11.87 15.61
N ILE A 315 -0.62 11.36 14.77
CA ILE A 315 -0.70 11.52 13.32
C ILE A 315 -1.26 10.25 12.68
N VAL A 316 -2.17 10.41 11.73
CA VAL A 316 -2.66 9.32 10.88
C VAL A 316 -2.52 9.73 9.42
N THR A 317 -1.82 8.90 8.64
CA THR A 317 -1.55 9.12 7.21
C THR A 317 -1.93 7.89 6.41
N ALA A 318 -2.15 8.03 5.11
CA ALA A 318 -2.46 6.91 4.22
C ALA A 318 -1.89 7.15 2.81
N PRO A 319 -1.12 6.22 2.24
CA PRO A 319 -0.66 6.34 0.86
C PRO A 319 -1.78 6.08 -0.14
N ASN A 320 -1.81 6.85 -1.22
CA ASN A 320 -2.87 6.77 -2.25
C ASN A 320 -2.56 5.82 -3.42
N SER A 321 -1.35 5.25 -3.46
CA SER A 321 -0.93 4.28 -4.46
C SER A 321 0.29 3.51 -3.98
N VAL A 322 0.68 2.44 -4.69
CA VAL A 322 1.90 1.69 -4.39
C VAL A 322 3.14 2.58 -4.43
N SER A 323 3.26 3.51 -5.40
CA SER A 323 4.39 4.44 -5.45
C SER A 323 4.38 5.41 -4.27
N ASP A 324 3.18 5.77 -3.80
CA ASP A 324 2.98 6.73 -2.72
C ASP A 324 3.27 6.14 -1.34
N CYS A 325 3.32 4.81 -1.20
CA CYS A 325 3.79 4.15 0.02
C CYS A 325 5.20 4.60 0.41
N LEU A 326 6.10 4.80 -0.56
CA LEU A 326 7.45 5.31 -0.28
C LEU A 326 7.38 6.72 0.28
N PHE A 327 6.73 7.63 -0.44
CA PHE A 327 6.61 9.04 -0.04
C PHE A 327 5.95 9.16 1.33
N THR A 328 4.80 8.50 1.51
CA THR A 328 3.99 8.64 2.72
C THR A 328 4.73 8.07 3.92
N THR A 329 5.34 6.88 3.84
CA THR A 329 6.12 6.36 4.97
C THR A 329 7.33 7.24 5.28
N GLN A 330 8.05 7.72 4.27
CA GLN A 330 9.17 8.66 4.48
C GLN A 330 8.70 9.96 5.16
N TRP A 331 7.59 10.51 4.70
CA TRP A 331 6.98 11.71 5.25
C TRP A 331 6.50 11.48 6.68
N SER A 332 5.88 10.35 7.00
CA SER A 332 5.42 10.02 8.35
C SER A 332 6.56 9.86 9.35
N VAL A 333 7.72 9.32 8.93
CA VAL A 333 8.94 9.32 9.77
C VAL A 333 9.41 10.76 10.02
N TYR A 334 9.44 11.61 8.98
CA TYR A 334 9.79 13.02 9.13
C TYR A 334 8.85 13.75 10.09
N LEU A 335 7.54 13.60 9.92
CA LEU A 335 6.50 14.21 10.75
C LEU A 335 6.61 13.74 12.21
N ALA A 336 6.71 12.42 12.43
CA ALA A 336 6.85 11.84 13.76
C ALA A 336 8.06 12.43 14.49
N GLU A 337 9.23 12.42 13.87
CA GLU A 337 10.48 12.93 14.45
C GLU A 337 10.44 14.45 14.70
N ALA A 338 9.88 15.22 13.77
CA ALA A 338 9.79 16.68 13.88
C ALA A 338 8.84 17.11 15.02
N MET A 339 7.71 16.40 15.18
CA MET A 339 6.67 16.72 16.16
C MET A 339 6.73 15.88 17.45
N GLN A 340 7.66 14.92 17.54
CA GLN A 340 7.83 14.04 18.69
C GLN A 340 6.52 13.35 19.10
N THR A 341 5.86 12.69 18.14
CA THR A 341 4.57 12.05 18.34
C THR A 341 4.49 10.77 17.49
N PRO A 342 3.72 9.75 17.89
CA PRO A 342 3.48 8.59 17.02
C PRO A 342 2.76 8.98 15.72
N ALA A 343 3.10 8.29 14.65
CA ALA A 343 2.41 8.34 13.37
C ALA A 343 1.95 6.94 12.93
N ILE A 344 0.66 6.80 12.66
CA ILE A 344 0.07 5.59 12.07
C ILE A 344 -0.04 5.81 10.56
N VAL A 345 0.45 4.84 9.78
CA VAL A 345 0.36 4.82 8.32
C VAL A 345 -0.59 3.71 7.91
N LEU A 346 -1.79 4.09 7.45
CA LEU A 346 -2.85 3.19 6.99
C LEU A 346 -2.62 2.80 5.53
N SER A 347 -1.97 1.66 5.31
CA SER A 347 -1.93 0.96 4.02
C SER A 347 -3.03 -0.11 4.00
N ASP A 348 -3.20 -0.84 2.91
CA ASP A 348 -4.04 -2.03 2.89
C ASP A 348 -3.39 -3.19 2.11
N GLN A 349 -3.98 -4.38 2.23
CA GLN A 349 -3.49 -5.60 1.61
C GLN A 349 -3.28 -5.46 0.09
N PHE A 350 -4.17 -4.72 -0.60
CA PHE A 350 -4.06 -4.55 -2.05
C PHE A 350 -2.83 -3.72 -2.40
N ILE A 351 -2.72 -2.46 -1.94
CA ILE A 351 -1.54 -1.64 -2.29
C ILE A 351 -0.26 -2.19 -1.65
N GLY A 352 -0.34 -2.81 -0.49
CA GLY A 352 0.82 -3.43 0.18
C GLY A 352 1.46 -4.53 -0.66
N GLN A 353 0.67 -5.43 -1.23
CA GLN A 353 1.18 -6.64 -1.93
C GLN A 353 1.09 -6.58 -3.46
N ALA A 354 0.36 -5.62 -4.04
CA ALA A 354 0.38 -5.39 -5.48
C ALA A 354 1.79 -5.05 -5.94
N LYS A 355 2.27 -5.73 -6.98
CA LYS A 355 3.58 -5.50 -7.58
C LYS A 355 3.38 -4.68 -8.85
N ILE A 356 3.92 -3.47 -8.91
CA ILE A 356 3.72 -2.58 -10.06
C ILE A 356 5.03 -2.13 -10.68
N VAL A 357 4.96 -1.77 -11.95
CA VAL A 357 6.03 -1.12 -12.69
C VAL A 357 5.84 0.39 -12.59
N ILE A 358 6.84 1.10 -12.08
CA ILE A 358 6.81 2.57 -11.95
C ILE A 358 8.05 3.20 -12.54
N ASP A 359 7.94 4.46 -12.89
CA ASP A 359 9.14 5.27 -13.04
C ASP A 359 9.82 5.44 -11.67
N PRO A 360 11.16 5.55 -11.62
CA PRO A 360 11.86 5.77 -10.37
C PRO A 360 11.30 7.00 -9.64
N PRO A 361 10.81 6.84 -8.40
CA PRO A 361 10.24 7.95 -7.65
C PRO A 361 11.30 9.03 -7.38
N ALA A 362 10.85 10.28 -7.27
CA ALA A 362 11.73 11.39 -6.94
C ALA A 362 12.46 11.15 -5.62
N ASP A 363 13.70 11.64 -5.53
CA ASP A 363 14.42 11.71 -4.27
C ASP A 363 14.00 12.98 -3.53
N ILE A 364 13.42 12.81 -2.35
CA ILE A 364 12.84 13.91 -1.55
C ILE A 364 13.59 13.99 -0.22
N ALA A 365 13.84 15.22 0.22
CA ALA A 365 14.67 15.50 1.40
C ALA A 365 13.90 15.43 2.74
N PHE A 366 12.91 14.53 2.86
CA PHE A 366 12.23 14.27 4.13
C PHE A 366 13.02 13.24 4.92
N VAL A 367 13.95 13.71 5.75
CA VAL A 367 14.71 12.88 6.68
C VAL A 367 14.29 13.26 8.10
N GLY A 368 13.96 12.26 8.92
CA GLY A 368 13.58 12.42 10.31
C GLY A 368 14.63 13.20 11.09
N LYS A 369 14.19 14.31 11.70
CA LYS A 369 15.05 15.19 12.49
C LYS A 369 14.31 15.63 13.75
N ARG A 370 14.72 15.07 14.88
CA ARG A 370 14.27 15.50 16.21
C ARG A 370 15.00 16.76 16.68
N LEU A 371 14.28 17.62 17.38
CA LEU A 371 14.85 18.76 18.10
C LEU A 371 15.63 18.25 19.31
N LEU A 372 16.96 18.43 19.31
CA LEU A 372 17.83 18.02 20.41
C LEU A 372 18.18 19.20 21.32
N ALA A 373 18.25 18.94 22.62
CA ALA A 373 18.79 19.88 23.60
C ALA A 373 20.28 20.10 23.35
N GLN A 374 20.71 21.37 23.35
CA GLN A 374 22.10 21.77 23.19
C GLN A 374 22.55 22.55 24.43
N ASN A 375 23.79 22.36 24.87
CA ASN A 375 24.42 23.10 25.97
C ASN A 375 23.50 23.23 27.19
N ILE A 376 23.09 22.09 27.77
CA ILE A 376 22.16 22.07 28.90
C ILE A 376 22.82 22.75 30.11
N GLU A 377 22.40 23.99 30.38
CA GLU A 377 22.77 24.78 31.55
C GLU A 377 21.59 24.81 32.53
N GLY A 378 21.80 24.33 33.76
CA GLY A 378 20.75 24.30 34.80
C GLY A 378 19.81 23.10 34.72
N GLU A 379 18.54 23.30 35.11
CA GLU A 379 17.54 22.23 35.19
C GLU A 379 16.95 21.91 33.81
N TYR A 380 17.22 20.71 33.29
CA TYR A 380 16.61 20.23 32.06
C TYR A 380 15.11 19.92 32.23
N ARG A 381 14.32 20.36 31.25
CA ARG A 381 12.86 20.20 31.22
C ARG A 381 12.45 19.50 29.92
N ARG A 382 12.38 18.16 29.97
CA ARG A 382 12.00 17.33 28.80
C ARG A 382 10.68 17.77 28.17
N TYR A 383 9.73 18.25 28.99
CA TYR A 383 8.38 18.62 28.58
C TYR A 383 8.17 20.14 28.70
N ALA A 384 9.22 20.93 28.43
CA ALA A 384 9.15 22.39 28.41
C ALA A 384 8.04 22.87 27.46
N VAL A 385 7.20 23.78 27.94
CA VAL A 385 6.12 24.39 27.15
C VAL A 385 6.74 25.43 26.22
N THR A 386 6.78 25.14 24.93
CA THR A 386 7.30 26.02 23.88
C THR A 386 6.16 26.54 22.99
N GLU A 387 6.43 27.58 22.20
CA GLU A 387 5.47 28.14 21.25
C GLU A 387 5.00 27.09 20.24
N SER A 388 5.93 26.37 19.62
CA SER A 388 5.64 25.24 18.70
C SER A 388 5.06 24.01 19.38
N GLY A 389 5.10 23.94 20.72
CA GLY A 389 4.75 22.75 21.50
C GLY A 389 5.83 21.66 21.51
N VAL A 390 6.85 21.75 20.63
CA VAL A 390 7.95 20.77 20.56
C VAL A 390 9.03 21.14 21.58
N SER A 391 9.31 20.23 22.50
CA SER A 391 10.36 20.41 23.53
C SER A 391 11.68 19.80 23.08
N PRO A 392 12.84 20.42 23.33
CA PRO A 392 14.13 19.80 23.01
C PRO A 392 14.33 18.46 23.76
N MET A 393 14.73 17.42 23.03
CA MET A 393 15.02 16.09 23.58
C MET A 393 16.49 15.93 23.96
N ALA A 394 16.76 15.23 25.05
CA ALA A 394 18.07 14.70 25.38
C ALA A 394 18.03 13.19 25.14
N VAL A 395 19.00 12.64 24.42
CA VAL A 395 19.15 11.19 24.29
C VAL A 395 19.92 10.63 25.49
N PRO A 396 19.67 9.38 25.91
CA PRO A 396 20.43 8.75 26.99
C PRO A 396 21.95 8.89 26.79
N GLY A 397 22.65 9.30 27.84
CA GLY A 397 24.10 9.58 27.81
C GLY A 397 24.46 11.06 27.67
N VAL A 398 23.52 11.95 27.32
CA VAL A 398 23.76 13.40 27.31
C VAL A 398 23.86 13.93 28.74
N ALA A 399 25.00 14.54 29.08
CA ALA A 399 25.22 15.15 30.39
C ALA A 399 24.23 16.29 30.67
N GLY A 400 23.64 16.32 31.87
CA GLY A 400 22.61 17.29 32.26
C GLY A 400 21.21 17.00 31.72
N GLY A 401 21.07 16.05 30.78
CA GLY A 401 19.80 15.70 30.13
C GLY A 401 19.00 14.59 30.82
N GLN A 402 19.30 14.27 32.09
CA GLN A 402 18.62 13.20 32.81
C GLN A 402 17.14 13.50 32.96
N HIS A 403 16.28 12.58 32.53
CA HIS A 403 14.84 12.66 32.65
C HIS A 403 14.21 11.27 32.63
N THR A 404 12.95 11.20 33.01
CA THR A 404 12.10 10.01 32.86
C THR A 404 11.04 10.31 31.81
N ALA A 405 10.79 9.35 30.93
CA ALA A 405 9.66 9.38 30.01
C ALA A 405 8.61 8.36 30.49
N ASP A 406 7.43 8.85 30.88
CA ASP A 406 6.38 8.08 31.57
C ASP A 406 5.02 8.35 30.90
N GLY A 407 4.06 7.44 31.10
CA GLY A 407 2.66 7.61 30.68
C GLY A 407 1.82 8.42 31.66
N LEU A 408 2.28 8.63 32.90
CA LEU A 408 1.62 9.53 33.85
C LEU A 408 1.66 10.98 33.37
N GLU A 409 0.58 11.73 33.64
CA GLU A 409 0.60 13.19 33.44
C GLU A 409 1.71 13.83 34.27
N HIS A 410 2.35 14.87 33.73
CA HIS A 410 3.59 15.38 34.27
C HIS A 410 3.76 16.88 34.10
N ASN A 411 4.50 17.49 35.03
CA ASN A 411 4.92 18.88 34.89
C ASN A 411 6.03 19.02 33.81
N PRO A 412 6.50 20.24 33.48
CA PRO A 412 7.51 20.45 32.44
C PRO A 412 8.85 19.71 32.65
N ARG A 413 9.18 19.31 33.88
CA ARG A 413 10.38 18.53 34.19
C ARG A 413 10.22 17.04 33.85
N GLY A 414 8.98 16.53 33.82
CA GLY A 414 8.69 15.09 33.72
C GLY A 414 8.40 14.43 35.08
N THR A 415 8.09 15.23 36.12
CA THR A 415 7.63 14.68 37.40
C THR A 415 6.12 14.47 37.35
N PRO A 416 5.60 13.30 37.77
CA PRO A 416 4.17 13.05 37.81
C PRO A 416 3.40 14.16 38.55
N SER A 417 2.29 14.60 37.97
CA SER A 417 1.48 15.68 38.50
C SER A 417 -0.01 15.40 38.39
N THR A 418 -0.74 15.74 39.45
CA THR A 418 -2.22 15.70 39.51
C THR A 418 -2.84 17.10 39.40
N ARG A 419 -2.02 18.13 39.15
CA ARG A 419 -2.50 19.52 39.07
C ARG A 419 -3.28 19.72 37.78
N ALA A 420 -4.48 20.30 37.88
CA ALA A 420 -5.32 20.63 36.72
C ALA A 420 -4.60 21.54 35.70
N GLU A 421 -3.79 22.48 36.18
CA GLU A 421 -3.00 23.39 35.35
C GLU A 421 -1.95 22.65 34.51
N ASP A 422 -1.23 21.69 35.10
CA ASP A 422 -0.24 20.89 34.37
C ASP A 422 -0.93 20.04 33.30
N HIS A 423 -2.03 19.38 33.65
CA HIS A 423 -2.81 18.58 32.72
C HIS A 423 -3.31 19.39 31.52
N MET A 424 -3.98 20.53 31.76
CA MET A 424 -4.47 21.39 30.70
C MET A 424 -3.33 21.92 29.81
N THR A 425 -2.22 22.33 30.42
CA THR A 425 -1.09 22.91 29.70
C THR A 425 -0.41 21.88 28.81
N GLN A 426 -0.17 20.67 29.32
CA GLN A 426 0.47 19.61 28.54
C GLN A 426 -0.45 19.04 27.46
N MET A 427 -1.76 18.94 27.71
CA MET A 427 -2.72 18.55 26.68
C MET A 427 -2.76 19.55 25.52
N ASN A 428 -2.88 20.84 25.83
CA ASN A 428 -2.82 21.89 24.82
C ASN A 428 -1.49 21.90 24.06
N LYS A 429 -0.37 21.65 24.75
CA LYS A 429 0.95 21.54 24.14
C LYS A 429 1.01 20.38 23.15
N ARG A 430 0.61 19.17 23.56
CA ARG A 430 0.66 17.96 22.71
C ARG A 430 -0.19 18.12 21.46
N LEU A 431 -1.40 18.68 21.60
CA LEU A 431 -2.28 18.97 20.46
C LEU A 431 -1.68 20.02 19.52
N ARG A 432 -1.15 21.13 20.07
CA ARG A 432 -0.55 22.23 19.28
C ARG A 432 0.60 21.77 18.39
N LYS A 433 1.35 20.74 18.78
CA LYS A 433 2.45 20.18 17.95
C LYS A 433 1.95 19.76 16.56
N ILE A 434 0.80 19.10 16.51
CA ILE A 434 0.25 18.55 15.26
C ILE A 434 -0.66 19.55 14.55
N THR A 435 -1.46 20.34 15.27
CA THR A 435 -2.36 21.31 14.64
C THR A 435 -1.66 22.58 14.19
N GLY A 436 -0.51 22.91 14.78
CA GLY A 436 0.32 24.06 14.39
C GLY A 436 1.37 23.76 13.32
N PHE A 437 1.42 22.53 12.81
CA PHE A 437 2.40 22.13 11.81
C PHE A 437 1.90 22.47 10.39
N ASP A 438 2.79 22.99 9.54
CA ASP A 438 2.48 23.21 8.13
C ASP A 438 2.73 21.94 7.32
N TYR A 439 1.64 21.27 6.94
CA TYR A 439 1.69 20.05 6.12
C TYR A 439 1.88 20.34 4.62
N GLY A 440 1.90 21.61 4.21
CA GLY A 440 2.02 22.02 2.82
C GLY A 440 0.91 21.45 1.94
N SER A 441 1.20 21.22 0.66
CA SER A 441 0.26 20.57 -0.26
C SER A 441 0.23 19.04 -0.17
N HIS A 442 0.98 18.43 0.76
CA HIS A 442 1.12 16.97 0.82
C HIS A 442 -0.06 16.27 1.50
N TRP A 443 -0.93 17.01 2.20
CA TRP A 443 -2.09 16.48 2.92
C TRP A 443 -3.10 15.76 2.01
N ALA A 444 -3.20 16.15 0.74
CA ALA A 444 -4.04 15.50 -0.26
C ALA A 444 -3.51 15.69 -1.67
N GLU A 445 -3.86 14.77 -2.56
CA GLU A 445 -3.78 14.97 -4.00
C GLU A 445 -5.11 15.55 -4.49
N ILE A 446 -5.05 16.70 -5.15
CA ILE A 446 -6.22 17.40 -5.68
C ILE A 446 -6.04 17.53 -7.19
N ASP A 447 -7.02 17.06 -7.94
CA ASP A 447 -6.97 17.06 -9.40
C ASP A 447 -8.29 17.53 -10.03
N GLY A 448 -8.16 18.41 -11.03
CA GLY A 448 -9.24 19.02 -11.79
C GLY A 448 -10.17 19.95 -11.01
N GLU A 449 -11.27 20.31 -11.66
CA GLU A 449 -12.27 21.27 -11.20
C GLU A 449 -13.67 20.76 -11.55
N GLY A 450 -14.69 21.28 -10.87
CA GLY A 450 -16.08 20.89 -11.09
C GLY A 450 -16.98 21.18 -9.89
N GLU A 451 -18.29 21.23 -10.14
CA GLU A 451 -19.30 21.37 -9.08
C GLU A 451 -19.54 20.03 -8.33
N LEU A 452 -19.08 18.90 -8.89
CA LEU A 452 -19.04 17.59 -8.25
C LEU A 452 -17.60 17.26 -7.87
N ALA A 453 -17.38 16.81 -6.63
CA ALA A 453 -16.10 16.29 -6.19
C ALA A 453 -16.21 14.84 -5.70
N VAL A 454 -15.19 14.03 -5.99
CA VAL A 454 -14.97 12.73 -5.38
C VAL A 454 -13.96 12.89 -4.24
N LEU A 455 -14.36 12.55 -3.02
CA LEU A 455 -13.48 12.45 -1.85
C LEU A 455 -13.13 10.98 -1.60
N THR A 456 -11.85 10.67 -1.51
CA THR A 456 -11.38 9.31 -1.22
C THR A 456 -10.03 9.31 -0.52
N TRP A 457 -9.47 8.13 -0.27
CA TRP A 457 -8.14 7.92 0.31
C TRP A 457 -7.68 6.47 0.05
N GLY A 458 -6.38 6.23 0.21
CA GLY A 458 -5.83 4.87 0.18
C GLY A 458 -5.99 4.19 -1.20
N SER A 459 -6.17 2.87 -1.20
CA SER A 459 -6.35 2.06 -2.43
C SER A 459 -7.51 2.46 -3.33
N CYS A 460 -8.54 3.12 -2.82
CA CYS A 460 -9.66 3.60 -3.64
C CYS A 460 -9.26 4.73 -4.60
N THR A 461 -8.14 5.41 -4.37
CA THR A 461 -7.70 6.55 -5.19
C THR A 461 -7.51 6.20 -6.66
N ALA A 462 -6.86 5.08 -6.95
CA ALA A 462 -6.59 4.68 -8.34
C ALA A 462 -7.89 4.39 -9.12
N ALA A 463 -8.87 3.77 -8.47
CA ALA A 463 -10.17 3.52 -9.07
C ALA A 463 -10.95 4.83 -9.29
N ALA A 464 -10.93 5.73 -8.30
CA ALA A 464 -11.57 7.03 -8.39
C ALA A 464 -10.95 7.90 -9.50
N LEU A 465 -9.63 7.84 -9.68
CA LEU A 465 -8.94 8.57 -10.75
C LEU A 465 -9.39 8.08 -12.13
N GLU A 466 -9.37 6.76 -12.39
CA GLU A 466 -9.83 6.21 -13.69
C GLU A 466 -11.32 6.56 -13.95
N ALA A 467 -12.16 6.53 -12.92
CA ALA A 467 -13.58 6.89 -13.04
C ALA A 467 -13.79 8.40 -13.34
N VAL A 468 -13.03 9.26 -12.67
CA VAL A 468 -13.06 10.72 -12.89
C VAL A 468 -12.54 11.08 -14.28
N GLU A 469 -11.48 10.44 -14.75
CA GLU A 469 -10.98 10.60 -16.11
C GLU A 469 -12.05 10.21 -17.15
N ALA A 470 -12.68 9.05 -16.99
CA ALA A 470 -13.76 8.60 -17.88
C ALA A 470 -14.99 9.53 -17.83
N ALA A 471 -15.35 10.05 -16.66
CA ALA A 471 -16.45 11.01 -16.51
C ALA A 471 -16.15 12.32 -17.26
N ARG A 472 -14.92 12.82 -17.16
CA ARG A 472 -14.48 14.03 -17.89
C ARG A 472 -14.45 13.82 -19.39
N GLU A 473 -14.02 12.65 -19.86
CA GLU A 473 -14.12 12.28 -21.28
C GLU A 473 -15.58 12.25 -21.78
N ALA A 474 -16.52 11.92 -20.89
CA ALA A 474 -17.97 12.00 -21.15
C ALA A 474 -18.57 13.41 -20.95
N GLY A 475 -17.74 14.44 -20.70
CA GLY A 475 -18.17 15.83 -20.56
C GLY A 475 -18.65 16.24 -19.16
N ILE A 476 -18.47 15.39 -18.14
CA ILE A 476 -18.84 15.68 -16.75
C ILE A 476 -17.62 16.28 -16.03
N ALA A 477 -17.72 17.53 -15.60
CA ALA A 477 -16.66 18.19 -14.82
C ALA A 477 -16.66 17.69 -13.36
N VAL A 478 -15.66 16.87 -13.02
CA VAL A 478 -15.50 16.28 -11.69
C VAL A 478 -14.12 16.59 -11.12
N LYS A 479 -14.07 17.06 -9.88
CA LYS A 479 -12.85 17.24 -9.09
C LYS A 479 -12.54 15.97 -8.28
N LEU A 480 -11.27 15.59 -8.16
CA LEU A 480 -10.82 14.53 -7.25
C LEU A 480 -10.05 15.16 -6.09
N ILE A 481 -10.33 14.73 -4.86
CA ILE A 481 -9.55 15.08 -3.67
C ILE A 481 -9.28 13.76 -2.91
N SER A 482 -8.03 13.30 -2.94
CA SER A 482 -7.60 12.09 -2.25
C SER A 482 -6.68 12.38 -1.07
N LEU A 483 -7.10 12.03 0.14
CA LEU A 483 -6.39 12.42 1.37
C LEU A 483 -5.21 11.50 1.63
N ARG A 484 -4.07 12.12 1.96
CA ARG A 484 -2.89 11.46 2.50
C ARG A 484 -2.73 11.70 3.99
N LEU A 485 -3.08 12.89 4.49
CA LEU A 485 -3.19 13.18 5.91
C LEU A 485 -4.64 12.96 6.33
N ILE A 486 -4.86 11.95 7.18
CA ILE A 486 -6.18 11.67 7.75
C ILE A 486 -6.35 12.49 9.03
N SER A 487 -5.41 12.39 9.98
CA SER A 487 -5.41 13.11 11.26
C SER A 487 -4.03 13.74 11.54
N PRO A 488 -3.94 14.99 12.03
CA PRO A 488 -5.05 15.90 12.37
C PRO A 488 -5.84 16.36 11.14
N CYS A 489 -7.09 16.78 11.35
CA CYS A 489 -7.89 17.39 10.30
C CYS A 489 -7.37 18.79 9.92
N LEU A 490 -7.60 19.21 8.67
CA LEU A 490 -7.21 20.53 8.16
C LEU A 490 -8.42 21.29 7.58
N PRO A 491 -9.33 21.83 8.43
CA PRO A 491 -10.60 22.39 7.96
C PRO A 491 -10.46 23.49 6.90
N ASP A 492 -9.52 24.41 7.09
CA ASP A 492 -9.29 25.51 6.14
C ASP A 492 -8.78 25.01 4.78
N ALA A 493 -7.90 24.01 4.78
CA ALA A 493 -7.38 23.42 3.56
C ALA A 493 -8.47 22.64 2.80
N MET A 494 -9.32 21.92 3.52
CA MET A 494 -10.47 21.23 2.95
C MET A 494 -11.50 22.22 2.39
N ALA A 495 -11.84 23.27 3.13
CA ALA A 495 -12.76 24.31 2.68
C ALA A 495 -12.29 24.96 1.37
N LYS A 496 -10.98 25.26 1.28
CA LYS A 496 -10.36 25.74 0.04
C LYS A 496 -10.42 24.71 -1.09
N ALA A 497 -10.16 23.43 -0.81
CA ALA A 497 -10.23 22.37 -1.82
C ALA A 497 -11.66 22.20 -2.37
N LEU A 498 -12.67 22.40 -1.52
CA LEU A 498 -14.10 22.32 -1.84
C LEU A 498 -14.70 23.62 -2.39
N GLU A 499 -13.91 24.68 -2.60
CA GLU A 499 -14.41 25.91 -3.19
C GLU A 499 -15.05 25.63 -4.57
N GLY A 500 -16.27 26.12 -4.76
CA GLY A 500 -17.09 25.89 -5.97
C GLY A 500 -17.78 24.51 -6.05
N VAL A 501 -17.51 23.59 -5.13
CA VAL A 501 -18.13 22.26 -5.10
C VAL A 501 -19.52 22.34 -4.45
N LYS A 502 -20.53 21.77 -5.12
CA LYS A 502 -21.92 21.68 -4.64
C LYS A 502 -22.29 20.27 -4.20
N LYS A 503 -21.70 19.25 -4.84
CA LYS A 503 -21.96 17.83 -4.60
C LYS A 503 -20.67 17.10 -4.24
N VAL A 504 -20.72 16.21 -3.25
CA VAL A 504 -19.58 15.40 -2.82
C VAL A 504 -19.94 13.91 -2.82
N LEU A 505 -19.21 13.12 -3.61
CA LEU A 505 -19.23 11.66 -3.57
C LEU A 505 -18.06 11.18 -2.72
N VAL A 506 -18.34 10.58 -1.57
CA VAL A 506 -17.32 9.91 -0.76
C VAL A 506 -17.20 8.46 -1.21
N VAL A 507 -15.98 8.00 -1.53
CA VAL A 507 -15.69 6.63 -1.95
C VAL A 507 -14.72 5.99 -0.97
N GLU A 508 -15.09 4.86 -0.38
CA GLU A 508 -14.27 4.13 0.59
C GLU A 508 -14.59 2.63 0.62
N GLN A 509 -13.62 1.80 1.01
CA GLN A 509 -13.80 0.35 1.09
C GLN A 509 -14.08 -0.11 2.53
N THR A 510 -15.25 0.28 3.06
CA THR A 510 -15.72 -0.12 4.40
C THR A 510 -17.22 -0.44 4.40
N HIS A 511 -17.67 -1.28 5.34
CA HIS A 511 -19.11 -1.53 5.51
C HIS A 511 -19.86 -0.34 6.11
N SER A 512 -19.27 0.37 7.07
CA SER A 512 -19.95 1.38 7.90
C SER A 512 -19.78 2.83 7.42
N GLY A 513 -19.00 3.07 6.37
CA GLY A 513 -18.72 4.42 5.89
C GLY A 513 -17.86 5.21 6.88
N GLN A 514 -16.77 4.61 7.38
CA GLN A 514 -15.91 5.23 8.41
C GLN A 514 -15.37 6.58 7.97
N PHE A 515 -14.90 6.68 6.73
CA PHE A 515 -14.35 7.91 6.17
C PHE A 515 -15.43 8.97 5.96
N ALA A 516 -16.60 8.61 5.43
CA ALA A 516 -17.72 9.53 5.29
C ALA A 516 -18.19 10.09 6.64
N ASN A 517 -18.22 9.26 7.68
CA ASN A 517 -18.56 9.69 9.04
C ASN A 517 -17.47 10.58 9.64
N TYR A 518 -16.20 10.24 9.44
CA TYR A 518 -15.06 11.08 9.81
C TYR A 518 -15.14 12.46 9.15
N LEU A 519 -15.36 12.51 7.83
CA LEU A 519 -15.43 13.77 7.09
C LEU A 519 -16.56 14.67 7.60
N ARG A 520 -17.75 14.11 7.84
CA ARG A 520 -18.89 14.86 8.40
C ARG A 520 -18.64 15.39 9.82
N ALA A 521 -17.81 14.70 10.60
CA ALA A 521 -17.47 15.12 11.94
C ALA A 521 -16.42 16.24 11.97
N GLN A 522 -15.52 16.27 10.97
CA GLN A 522 -14.35 17.16 10.97
C GLN A 522 -14.44 18.35 10.01
N TYR A 523 -15.32 18.29 9.01
CA TYR A 523 -15.37 19.26 7.92
C TYR A 523 -16.79 19.73 7.63
N GLU A 524 -16.91 21.00 7.26
CA GLU A 524 -18.12 21.54 6.65
C GLU A 524 -18.21 21.09 5.18
N LEU A 525 -18.93 20.01 4.94
CA LEU A 525 -19.18 19.51 3.58
C LEU A 525 -20.35 20.25 2.92
N PRO A 526 -20.42 20.30 1.58
CA PRO A 526 -21.59 20.81 0.86
C PRO A 526 -22.89 20.10 1.26
N SER A 527 -24.05 20.72 0.97
CA SER A 527 -25.35 20.18 1.37
C SER A 527 -25.69 18.83 0.74
N GLU A 528 -25.14 18.55 -0.44
CA GLU A 528 -25.38 17.31 -1.18
C GLU A 528 -24.18 16.36 -1.06
N VAL A 529 -24.24 15.43 -0.10
CA VAL A 529 -23.21 14.39 0.11
C VAL A 529 -23.80 13.00 -0.11
N ARG A 530 -23.21 12.23 -1.04
CA ARG A 530 -23.46 10.78 -1.18
C ARG A 530 -22.22 10.03 -0.71
N SER A 531 -22.42 8.87 -0.11
CA SER A 531 -21.34 7.95 0.22
C SER A 531 -21.56 6.65 -0.54
N TYR A 532 -20.55 6.21 -1.27
CA TYR A 532 -20.47 4.91 -1.90
C TYR A 532 -19.41 4.11 -1.15
N HIS A 533 -19.87 3.17 -0.33
CA HIS A 533 -19.01 2.36 0.52
C HIS A 533 -19.42 0.90 0.43
N ILE A 534 -18.44 0.04 0.16
CA ILE A 534 -18.61 -1.40 0.11
C ILE A 534 -17.48 -2.07 0.90
N PRO A 535 -17.75 -3.12 1.69
CA PRO A 535 -16.68 -3.89 2.31
C PRO A 535 -15.88 -4.66 1.26
N GLY A 536 -14.73 -5.20 1.67
CA GLY A 536 -14.01 -6.19 0.89
C GLY A 536 -14.83 -7.48 0.70
N PRO A 537 -14.28 -8.50 0.03
CA PRO A 537 -12.85 -8.68 -0.29
C PRO A 537 -12.40 -8.10 -1.64
N LEU A 538 -13.32 -7.63 -2.48
CA LEU A 538 -13.01 -7.06 -3.78
C LEU A 538 -12.68 -5.57 -3.65
N THR A 539 -11.73 -5.10 -4.46
CA THR A 539 -11.49 -3.66 -4.61
C THR A 539 -12.63 -3.01 -5.39
N ILE A 540 -13.01 -1.80 -5.00
CA ILE A 540 -13.97 -0.97 -5.77
C ILE A 540 -13.46 -0.79 -7.20
N ARG A 541 -14.34 -1.02 -8.18
CA ARG A 541 -14.01 -0.89 -9.60
C ARG A 541 -14.24 0.54 -10.11
N PRO A 542 -13.44 1.03 -11.08
CA PRO A 542 -13.66 2.33 -11.71
C PRO A 542 -15.08 2.50 -12.27
N SER A 543 -15.64 1.49 -12.92
CA SER A 543 -16.99 1.52 -13.50
C SER A 543 -18.09 1.73 -12.45
N GLU A 544 -17.92 1.20 -11.24
CA GLU A 544 -18.88 1.39 -10.16
C GLU A 544 -18.92 2.85 -9.72
N ILE A 545 -17.74 3.48 -9.55
CA ILE A 545 -17.64 4.90 -9.21
C ILE A 545 -18.15 5.76 -10.37
N LEU A 546 -17.82 5.41 -11.62
CA LEU A 546 -18.30 6.13 -12.80
C LEU A 546 -19.83 6.13 -12.88
N SER A 547 -20.48 4.99 -12.60
CA SER A 547 -21.95 4.91 -12.53
C SER A 547 -22.49 5.87 -11.48
N GLN A 548 -21.90 5.91 -10.28
CA GLN A 548 -22.32 6.86 -9.23
C GLN A 548 -22.19 8.32 -9.66
N ILE A 549 -21.15 8.65 -10.42
CA ILE A 549 -20.94 10.00 -10.98
C ILE A 549 -22.01 10.31 -12.04
N GLN A 550 -22.23 9.41 -12.99
CA GLN A 550 -23.17 9.59 -14.10
C GLN A 550 -24.61 9.68 -13.62
N ASP A 551 -25.00 8.85 -12.64
CA ASP A 551 -26.35 8.85 -12.06
C ASP A 551 -26.65 10.11 -11.21
N TRP A 552 -25.63 10.93 -10.94
CA TRP A 552 -25.76 12.12 -10.08
C TRP A 552 -25.45 13.45 -10.78
N SER A 553 -24.83 13.39 -11.95
CA SER A 553 -24.50 14.55 -12.80
C SER A 553 -25.70 14.94 -13.64
#